data_AF-A0A1B6HUB9-F1
#
_entry.id   AF-A0A1B6HUB9-F1
#
_cell.length_a   1.000
_cell.length_b   1.000
_cell.length_c   1.000
_cell.angle_alpha   90.00
_cell.angle_beta   90.00
_cell.angle_gamma   90.00
#
_symmetry.space_group_name_H-M   'P 1'
#
loop_
_entity.id
_entity.type
_entity.pdbx_description
1 polymer ?
#
loop_
_entity_poly.entity_id
_entity_poly.type
_entity_poly.pdbx_seq_one_letter_code
_entity_poly.pdbx_strand_id
1 'polypeptide(L)'
;MCAELLLSPDAPFFQISTAGVAGECQVHILHTSEMVEAFQCTKEIKSRYRYNQIRPAMKPLAVSSKVSIRTDEEGLLCLQFMIQTETKQLCYVEYFCTPVVDEED
;
A
#
# COMPACT_ATOMS: atom_id res chain seq x y z
N MET A 1 -13.25 -0.90 -10.16
CA MET A 1 -12.57 0.13 -9.37
C MET A 1 -11.19 -0.38 -9.01
N CYS A 2 -10.16 0.40 -9.33
CA CYS A 2 -8.77 0.09 -8.99
C CYS A 2 -8.27 1.15 -8.00
N ALA A 3 -7.37 0.73 -7.11
CA ALA A 3 -6.57 1.65 -6.33
C ALA A 3 -5.20 1.77 -6.98
N GLU A 4 -4.69 2.98 -7.05
CA GLU A 4 -3.39 3.32 -7.58
C GLU A 4 -2.49 3.74 -6.43
N LEU A 5 -1.31 3.14 -6.34
CA LEU A 5 -0.29 3.49 -5.37
C LEU A 5 0.88 4.14 -6.10
N LEU A 6 1.30 5.30 -5.62
CA LEU A 6 2.51 5.98 -6.03
C LEU A 6 3.47 6.00 -4.84
N LEU A 7 4.68 5.47 -5.04
CA LEU A 7 5.80 5.56 -4.11
C LEU A 7 6.93 6.28 -4.85
N SER A 8 7.42 7.40 -4.31
CA SER A 8 8.44 8.26 -4.95
C SER A 8 9.44 8.81 -3.94
N PRO A 9 10.73 8.97 -4.28
CA PRO A 9 11.66 9.73 -3.45
C PRO A 9 11.28 11.22 -3.34
N ASP A 10 10.52 11.73 -4.32
CA ASP A 10 10.09 13.12 -4.41
C ASP A 10 8.61 13.28 -4.03
N ALA A 11 8.17 14.51 -3.76
CA ALA A 11 6.76 14.78 -3.47
C ALA A 11 5.87 14.26 -4.62
N PRO A 12 4.76 13.53 -4.32
CA PRO A 12 4.08 13.48 -3.02
C PRO A 12 4.51 12.33 -2.08
N PHE A 13 5.65 11.68 -2.34
CA PHE A 13 6.22 10.57 -1.57
C PHE A 13 5.40 9.28 -1.59
N PHE A 14 4.34 9.21 -0.81
CA PHE A 14 3.39 8.10 -0.86
C PHE A 14 1.98 8.63 -1.11
N GLN A 15 1.37 8.18 -2.20
CA GLN A 15 0.01 8.56 -2.56
C GLN A 15 -0.83 7.33 -2.88
N ILE A 16 -2.07 7.37 -2.42
CA ILE A 16 -3.12 6.40 -2.69
C ILE A 16 -4.22 7.13 -3.45
N SER A 17 -4.51 6.70 -4.66
CA SER A 17 -5.58 7.25 -5.49
C SER A 17 -6.62 6.20 -5.83
N THR A 18 -7.89 6.60 -5.90
CA THR A 18 -8.97 5.75 -6.39
C THR A 18 -9.87 6.57 -7.31
N ALA A 19 -10.24 6.01 -8.45
CA ALA A 19 -11.17 6.62 -9.40
C ALA A 19 -12.39 5.72 -9.60
N GLY A 20 -13.58 6.30 -9.49
CA GLY A 20 -14.86 5.66 -9.73
C GLY A 20 -15.80 6.54 -10.54
N VAL A 21 -16.99 6.01 -10.84
CA VAL A 21 -17.98 6.71 -11.69
C VAL A 21 -18.41 8.05 -11.10
N ALA A 22 -18.43 8.17 -9.77
CA ALA A 22 -18.88 9.36 -9.06
C ALA A 22 -17.75 10.32 -8.65
N GLY A 23 -16.49 10.03 -9.01
CA GLY A 23 -15.36 10.91 -8.72
C GLY A 23 -14.07 10.18 -8.36
N GLU A 24 -13.09 11.00 -7.97
CA GLU A 24 -11.75 10.59 -7.59
C GLU A 24 -11.48 10.95 -6.12
N CYS A 25 -10.74 10.09 -5.43
CA CYS A 25 -10.21 10.35 -4.10
C CYS A 25 -8.70 10.12 -4.12
N GLN A 26 -7.94 11.08 -3.57
CA GLN A 26 -6.49 10.99 -3.40
C GLN A 26 -6.13 11.26 -1.94
N VAL A 27 -5.18 10.47 -1.43
CA VAL A 27 -4.60 10.62 -0.09
C VAL A 27 -3.08 10.64 -0.24
N HIS A 28 -2.42 11.59 0.39
CA HIS A 28 -0.96 11.69 0.41
C HIS A 28 -0.44 11.52 1.84
N ILE A 29 0.64 10.76 1.98
CA ILE A 29 1.36 10.57 3.25
C ILE A 29 2.77 11.09 3.04
N LEU A 30 3.08 12.20 3.70
CA LEU A 30 4.42 12.77 3.68
C LEU A 30 5.39 11.86 4.44
N HIS A 31 6.64 11.80 3.99
CA HIS A 31 7.69 11.04 4.67
C HIS A 31 7.99 11.57 6.10
N THR A 32 7.62 12.82 6.39
CA THR A 32 7.74 13.45 7.72
C THR A 32 6.50 13.28 8.60
N SER A 33 5.46 12.57 8.13
CA SER A 33 4.26 12.31 8.90
C SER A 33 4.58 11.47 10.14
N GLU A 34 3.91 11.75 11.27
CA GLU A 34 4.00 10.93 12.48
C GLU A 34 3.59 9.47 12.25
N MET A 35 2.85 9.18 11.17
CA MET A 35 2.48 7.82 10.78
C MET A 35 3.64 7.03 10.16
N VAL A 36 4.74 7.68 9.78
CA VAL A 36 5.85 7.08 9.04
C VAL A 36 7.04 6.88 9.96
N GLU A 37 7.33 5.63 10.31
CA GLU A 37 8.52 5.28 11.10
C GLU A 37 9.79 5.15 10.24
N ALA A 38 9.63 4.70 9.00
CA ALA A 38 10.72 4.54 8.04
C ALA A 38 10.20 4.76 6.63
N PHE A 39 10.92 5.57 5.85
CA PHE A 39 10.66 5.81 4.44
C PHE A 39 11.93 5.53 3.64
N GLN A 40 11.87 4.53 2.76
CA GLN A 40 12.98 4.13 1.91
C GLN A 40 12.45 3.94 0.49
N CYS A 41 12.49 5.02 -0.29
CA CYS A 41 12.12 5.00 -1.69
C CYS A 41 13.28 5.62 -2.49
N THR A 42 13.84 4.86 -3.42
CA THR A 42 14.97 5.30 -4.26
C THR A 42 14.55 5.54 -5.70
N LYS A 43 13.40 5.01 -6.11
CA LYS A 43 12.86 5.09 -7.46
C LYS A 43 11.36 5.27 -7.38
N GLU A 44 10.84 6.17 -8.22
CA GLU A 44 9.41 6.33 -8.37
C GLU A 44 8.79 5.10 -9.04
N ILE A 45 7.71 4.60 -8.44
CA ILE A 45 6.87 3.57 -9.03
C ILE A 45 5.40 3.89 -8.81
N LYS A 46 4.62 3.65 -9.86
CA LYS A 46 3.19 3.87 -9.91
C LYS A 46 2.52 2.59 -10.36
N SER A 47 1.70 1.99 -9.51
CA SER A 47 1.10 0.67 -9.76
C SER A 47 -0.37 0.66 -9.39
N ARG A 48 -1.20 -0.02 -10.20
CA ARG A 48 -2.64 -0.16 -9.95
C ARG A 48 -2.98 -1.56 -9.50
N TYR A 49 -3.96 -1.68 -8.63
CA TYR A 49 -4.40 -2.95 -8.07
C TYR A 49 -5.92 -3.00 -8.04
N ARG A 50 -6.52 -4.17 -8.31
CA ARG A 50 -7.98 -4.29 -8.25
C ARG A 50 -8.42 -4.16 -6.80
N TYR A 51 -9.46 -3.37 -6.54
CA TYR A 51 -9.98 -3.21 -5.16
C TYR A 51 -10.34 -4.56 -4.52
N ASN A 52 -10.89 -5.50 -5.29
CA ASN A 52 -11.22 -6.84 -4.80
C ASN A 52 -10.00 -7.65 -4.34
N GLN A 53 -8.80 -7.35 -4.86
CA GLN A 53 -7.55 -7.95 -4.43
C GLN A 53 -7.00 -7.23 -3.19
N ILE A 54 -7.13 -5.90 -3.07
CA ILE A 54 -6.65 -5.20 -1.85
C ILE A 54 -7.58 -5.42 -0.65
N ARG A 55 -8.89 -5.54 -0.88
CA ARG A 55 -9.91 -5.58 0.18
C ARG A 55 -9.63 -6.61 1.30
N PRO A 56 -9.16 -7.85 1.04
CA PRO A 56 -8.80 -8.80 2.09
C PRO A 56 -7.70 -8.30 3.03
N ALA A 57 -6.75 -7.51 2.53
CA ALA A 57 -5.64 -6.96 3.31
C ALA A 57 -6.09 -5.92 4.36
N MET A 58 -7.32 -5.41 4.25
CA MET A 58 -7.90 -4.52 5.28
C MET A 58 -8.15 -5.23 6.61
N LYS A 59 -8.37 -6.56 6.60
CA LYS A 59 -8.60 -7.34 7.82
C LYS A 59 -7.37 -7.36 8.73
N PRO A 60 -6.17 -7.79 8.27
CA PRO A 60 -4.97 -7.72 9.10
C PRO A 60 -4.55 -6.28 9.40
N LEU A 61 -4.77 -5.33 8.48
CA LEU A 61 -4.48 -3.91 8.73
C LEU A 61 -5.20 -3.38 9.97
N ALA A 62 -6.49 -3.71 10.14
CA ALA A 62 -7.32 -3.23 11.24
C ALA A 62 -6.87 -3.66 12.64
N VAL A 63 -6.07 -4.73 12.74
CA VAL A 63 -5.55 -5.26 14.02
C VAL A 63 -4.03 -5.12 14.14
N SER A 64 -3.38 -4.59 13.11
CA SER A 64 -1.93 -4.39 13.10
C SER A 64 -1.54 -3.14 13.88
N SER A 65 -0.42 -3.22 14.60
CA SER A 65 0.20 -2.05 15.21
C SER A 65 1.07 -1.29 14.22
N LYS A 66 1.64 -1.99 13.22
CA LYS A 66 2.46 -1.43 12.15
C LYS A 66 2.22 -2.18 10.85
N VAL A 67 2.39 -1.46 9.74
CA VAL A 67 2.39 -2.05 8.40
C VAL A 67 3.63 -1.59 7.65
N SER A 68 4.34 -2.53 7.02
CA SER A 68 5.38 -2.24 6.03
C SER A 68 4.78 -2.42 4.64
N ILE A 69 4.91 -1.40 3.80
CA ILE A 69 4.44 -1.37 2.41
C ILE A 69 5.70 -1.41 1.53
N ARG A 70 5.79 -2.39 0.64
CA ARG A 70 6.92 -2.57 -0.27
C ARG A 70 6.42 -2.88 -1.67
N THR A 71 7.15 -2.42 -2.67
CA THR A 71 6.94 -2.77 -4.08
C THR A 71 8.29 -3.11 -4.70
N ASP A 72 8.32 -4.07 -5.62
CA ASP A 72 9.48 -4.30 -6.48
C ASP A 72 9.38 -3.47 -7.78
N GLU A 73 10.35 -3.65 -8.68
CA GLU A 73 10.41 -2.92 -9.96
C GLU A 73 9.25 -3.28 -10.91
N GLU A 74 8.64 -4.45 -10.74
CA GLU A 74 7.51 -4.95 -11.52
C GLU A 74 6.16 -4.55 -10.92
N GLY A 75 6.16 -3.86 -9.77
CA GLY A 75 4.95 -3.40 -9.09
C GLY A 75 4.25 -4.47 -8.28
N LEU A 76 4.91 -5.56 -7.90
CA LEU A 76 4.38 -6.53 -6.93
C LEU A 76 4.29 -5.87 -5.56
N LEU A 77 3.06 -5.68 -5.05
CA LEU A 77 2.82 -5.14 -3.72
C LEU A 77 3.02 -6.20 -2.66
N CYS A 78 3.77 -5.86 -1.62
CA CYS A 78 3.89 -6.61 -0.38
C CYS A 78 3.44 -5.73 0.79
N LEU A 79 2.40 -6.17 1.50
CA LEU A 79 1.96 -5.59 2.77
C LEU A 79 2.30 -6.55 3.90
N GLN A 80 3.19 -6.14 4.80
CA GLN A 80 3.58 -6.92 5.95
C GLN A 80 3.03 -6.26 7.22
N PHE A 81 2.10 -6.93 7.88
CA PHE A 81 1.40 -6.46 9.06
C PHE A 81 2.05 -7.03 10.32
N MET A 82 2.48 -6.16 11.24
CA MET A 82 2.90 -6.54 12.59
C MET A 82 1.67 -6.52 13.50
N ILE A 83 1.31 -7.66 14.06
CA ILE A 83 0.14 -7.82 14.93
C ILE A 83 0.62 -8.21 16.33
N GLN A 84 0.17 -7.47 17.33
CA GLN A 84 0.41 -7.81 18.73
C GLN A 84 -0.82 -8.53 19.29
N THR A 85 -0.63 -9.77 19.71
CA THR A 85 -1.70 -10.58 20.31
C THR A 85 -2.01 -10.13 21.74
N GLU A 86 -3.15 -10.59 22.29
CA GLU A 86 -3.54 -10.35 23.68
C GLU A 86 -2.50 -10.87 24.69
N THR A 87 -1.78 -11.94 24.35
CA THR A 87 -0.67 -12.50 25.16
C THR A 87 0.65 -11.74 24.98
N LYS A 88 0.63 -10.57 24.32
CA LYS A 88 1.78 -9.73 23.97
C LYS A 88 2.79 -10.38 23.02
N GLN A 89 2.46 -11.50 22.39
CA GLN A 89 3.30 -12.12 21.37
C GLN A 89 3.16 -11.35 20.05
N LEU A 90 4.28 -11.17 19.35
CA LEU A 90 4.34 -10.55 18.02
C LEU A 90 4.11 -11.60 16.94
N CYS A 91 3.18 -11.32 16.04
CA CYS A 91 2.88 -12.12 14.86
C CYS A 91 2.98 -11.26 13.60
N TYR A 92 3.23 -11.90 12.47
CA TYR A 92 3.33 -11.23 11.17
C TYR A 92 2.40 -11.88 10.16
N VAL A 93 1.72 -11.04 9.36
CA VAL A 93 0.95 -11.48 8.19
C VAL A 93 1.52 -10.77 6.98
N GLU A 94 1.81 -11.52 5.92
CA GLU A 94 2.23 -10.95 4.64
C GLU A 94 1.13 -11.15 3.61
N TYR A 95 0.86 -10.09 2.86
CA TYR A 95 -0.12 -10.07 1.78
C TYR A 95 0.57 -9.60 0.50
N PHE A 96 0.53 -10.44 -0.53
CA PHE A 96 1.09 -10.13 -1.84
C PHE A 96 -0.03 -9.87 -2.84
N CYS A 97 0.12 -8.83 -3.65
CA CYS A 97 -0.82 -8.49 -4.71
C CYS A 97 -0.08 -8.08 -5.98
N THR A 98 -0.37 -8.76 -7.08
CA THR A 98 0.15 -8.38 -8.39
C THR A 98 -0.57 -7.11 -8.88
N PRO A 99 0.13 -6.24 -9.62
CA PRO A 99 -0.50 -5.09 -10.22
C PRO A 99 -1.44 -5.51 -11.36
N VAL A 100 -2.34 -4.61 -11.72
CA VAL A 100 -3.10 -4.68 -12.97
C VAL A 100 -2.16 -4.23 -14.07
N VAL A 101 -1.87 -5.15 -14.98
CA VAL A 101 -1.30 -4.82 -16.27
C VAL A 101 -2.47 -4.38 -17.14
N ASP A 102 -2.39 -3.20 -17.72
CA ASP A 102 -3.32 -2.86 -18.80
C ASP A 102 -2.93 -3.77 -19.98
N GLU A 103 -3.87 -4.57 -20.46
CA GLU A 103 -3.71 -5.17 -21.78
C GLU A 103 -3.70 -3.98 -22.75
N GLU A 104 -2.50 -3.56 -23.18
CA GLU A 104 -2.36 -2.76 -24.39
C GLU A 104 -3.00 -3.58 -25.52
N ASP A 105 -4.04 -3.02 -26.15
CA ASP A 105 -4.58 -3.52 -27.43
C ASP A 105 -3.47 -3.60 -28.50
#